data_AF-A0A061NIT5-F1
#
_entry.id   AF-A0A061NIT5-F1
#
_cell.length_a   1.000
_cell.length_b   1.000
_cell.length_c   1.000
_cell.angle_alpha   90.00
_cell.angle_beta   90.00
_cell.angle_gamma   90.00
#
_symmetry.space_group_name_H-M   'P 1'
#
loop_
_entity.id
_entity.type
_entity.pdbx_description
1 polymer ?
#
loop_
_entity_poly.entity_id
_entity_poly.type
_entity_poly.pdbx_seq_one_letter_code
_entity_poly.pdbx_strand_id
1 'polypeptide(L)'
;MPVKVPVVEMIEIGAGGGSIAGVNRLGLLKVGPKSASSVPGPASYGQGGTEPTVTDADLVLGYLNPDYFLGGDMRLDVEKAKEAIHKKSREAIRVRPS
;
A
#
# COMPACT_ATOMS: atom_id res chain seq x y z
N MET A 1 -24.65 24.62 -26.88
CA MET A 1 -24.98 25.18 -25.55
C MET A 1 -23.92 24.69 -24.57
N PRO A 2 -23.25 25.54 -23.76
CA PRO A 2 -22.21 25.07 -22.86
C PRO A 2 -22.82 24.47 -21.59
N VAL A 3 -22.36 23.27 -21.21
CA VAL A 3 -22.77 22.57 -19.99
C VAL A 3 -21.86 23.02 -18.84
N LYS A 4 -22.44 23.61 -17.79
CA LYS A 4 -21.73 23.88 -16.52
C LYS A 4 -21.75 22.61 -15.67
N VAL A 5 -20.68 21.83 -15.69
CA VAL A 5 -20.51 20.71 -14.78
C VAL A 5 -19.87 21.25 -13.49
N PRO A 6 -20.51 21.13 -12.31
CA PRO A 6 -19.86 21.47 -11.05
C PRO A 6 -18.69 20.50 -10.83
N VAL A 7 -17.47 21.03 -10.83
CA VAL A 7 -16.27 20.25 -10.53
C VAL A 7 -16.05 20.33 -9.02
N VAL A 8 -16.17 19.19 -8.34
CA VAL A 8 -15.69 19.07 -6.97
C VAL A 8 -14.18 18.92 -7.05
N GLU A 9 -13.44 19.95 -6.61
CA GLU A 9 -11.99 19.89 -6.51
C GLU A 9 -11.61 19.03 -5.30
N MET A 10 -11.37 17.74 -5.54
CA MET A 10 -10.90 16.82 -4.52
C MET A 10 -9.39 16.96 -4.38
N ILE A 11 -8.92 17.55 -3.29
CA ILE A 11 -7.51 17.56 -2.91
C ILE A 11 -7.26 16.31 -2.07
N GLU A 12 -6.76 15.23 -2.68
CA GLU A 12 -6.34 14.04 -1.93
C GLU A 12 -5.04 14.33 -1.16
N ILE A 13 -5.17 14.62 0.13
CA ILE A 13 -4.05 14.65 1.08
C ILE A 13 -3.95 13.26 1.72
N GLY A 14 -3.56 12.23 0.98
CA GLY A 14 -3.47 10.90 1.62
C GLY A 14 -3.07 9.75 0.72
N ALA A 15 -2.06 9.02 1.18
CA ALA A 15 -1.77 7.68 0.73
C ALA A 15 -2.97 6.75 1.01
N GLY A 16 -3.74 6.37 -0.02
CA GLY A 16 -4.78 5.34 0.09
C GLY A 16 -4.21 3.92 0.33
N GLY A 17 -5.07 2.91 0.52
CA GLY A 17 -4.67 1.53 0.84
C GLY A 17 -3.61 0.90 -0.09
N GLY A 18 -3.65 1.23 -1.38
CA GLY A 18 -2.66 0.79 -2.36
C GLY A 18 -1.33 1.54 -2.34
N SER A 19 -1.17 2.58 -1.50
CA SER A 19 0.03 3.41 -1.51
C SER A 19 1.24 2.65 -1.02
N ILE A 20 2.31 2.70 -1.81
CA ILE A 20 3.52 1.91 -1.59
C ILE A 20 4.42 2.58 -0.55
N ALA A 21 4.94 1.79 0.38
CA ALA A 21 6.02 2.19 1.27
C ALA A 21 7.38 2.08 0.56
N GLY A 22 8.10 3.18 0.51
CA GLY A 22 9.44 3.30 -0.08
C GLY A 22 10.42 3.99 0.85
N VAL A 23 11.70 3.94 0.49
CA VAL A 23 12.78 4.63 1.20
C VAL A 23 13.25 5.77 0.30
N ASN A 24 13.28 6.98 0.83
CA ASN A 24 13.79 8.12 0.08
C ASN A 24 15.34 8.12 0.07
N ARG A 25 15.94 9.02 -0.71
CA ARG A 25 17.40 9.14 -0.81
C ARG A 25 18.11 9.46 0.52
N LEU A 26 17.36 9.93 1.53
CA LEU A 26 17.87 10.24 2.87
C LEU A 26 17.71 9.06 3.84
N GLY A 27 17.31 7.88 3.36
CA GLY A 27 17.10 6.69 4.20
C GLY A 27 15.83 6.73 5.05
N LEU A 28 14.94 7.70 4.82
CA LEU A 28 13.67 7.82 5.55
C LEU A 28 12.57 7.04 4.83
N LEU A 29 11.72 6.36 5.61
CA LEU A 29 10.51 5.72 5.10
C LEU A 29 9.50 6.78 4.68
N LYS A 30 8.92 6.60 3.49
CA LYS A 30 7.85 7.42 2.94
C LYS A 30 6.80 6.52 2.31
N VAL A 31 5.52 6.84 2.54
CA VAL A 31 4.40 6.17 1.89
C VAL A 31 3.84 7.08 0.80
N GLY A 32 3.66 6.55 -0.41
CA GLY A 32 3.22 7.33 -1.57
C GLY A 32 4.30 8.26 -2.15
N PRO A 33 4.01 8.96 -3.26
CA PRO A 33 2.74 9.03 -3.98
C PRO A 33 2.49 7.84 -4.92
N LYS A 34 3.46 6.92 -5.07
CA LYS A 34 3.28 5.72 -5.89
C LYS A 34 2.25 4.78 -5.25
N SER A 35 1.37 4.23 -6.08
CA SER A 35 0.36 3.26 -5.69
C SER A 35 0.59 1.93 -6.40
N ALA A 36 0.27 0.83 -5.74
CA ALA A 36 0.22 -0.52 -6.31
C ALA A 36 -1.03 -0.74 -7.18
N SER A 37 -1.91 0.26 -7.27
CA SER A 37 -3.23 0.17 -7.91
C SER A 37 -4.03 -1.00 -7.34
N SER A 38 -5.06 -1.47 -8.05
CA SER A 38 -5.82 -2.68 -7.69
C SER A 38 -5.21 -3.96 -8.26
N VAL A 39 -4.52 -3.86 -9.41
CA VAL A 39 -3.77 -4.95 -10.05
C VAL A 39 -2.39 -4.42 -10.44
N PRO A 40 -1.27 -5.01 -9.96
CA PRO A 40 -1.20 -6.22 -9.14
C PRO A 40 -1.60 -6.02 -7.67
N GLY A 41 -1.83 -4.78 -7.24
CA GLY A 41 -2.35 -4.45 -5.90
C GLY A 41 -1.36 -4.66 -4.75
N PRO A 42 -1.81 -4.44 -3.51
CA PRO A 42 -1.10 -4.84 -2.29
C PRO A 42 -0.56 -6.27 -2.35
N ALA A 43 0.55 -6.55 -1.67
CA ALA A 43 1.12 -7.90 -1.65
C ALA A 43 0.14 -8.93 -1.05
N SER A 44 -0.63 -8.50 -0.05
CA SER A 44 -1.74 -9.24 0.56
C SER A 44 -2.82 -9.67 -0.41
N TYR A 45 -2.95 -9.04 -1.58
CA TYR A 45 -3.95 -9.44 -2.57
C TYR A 45 -3.57 -10.75 -3.28
N GLY A 46 -2.29 -11.13 -3.23
CA GLY A 46 -1.80 -12.36 -3.85
C GLY A 46 -1.79 -12.34 -5.38
N GLN A 47 -2.04 -11.21 -6.02
CA GLN A 47 -2.13 -11.04 -7.49
C GLN A 47 -0.79 -10.65 -8.15
N GLY A 48 0.33 -10.97 -7.50
CA GLY A 48 1.68 -10.65 -7.98
C GLY A 48 2.25 -9.32 -7.46
N GLY A 49 1.52 -8.62 -6.58
CA GLY A 49 2.05 -7.48 -5.85
C GLY A 49 3.18 -7.91 -4.93
N THR A 50 4.30 -7.18 -4.95
CA THR A 50 5.49 -7.50 -4.13
C THR A 50 6.02 -6.30 -3.33
N GLU A 51 5.48 -5.11 -3.59
CA GLU A 51 5.82 -3.90 -2.87
C GLU A 51 4.82 -3.70 -1.73
N PRO A 52 5.27 -3.46 -0.48
CA PRO A 52 4.36 -3.31 0.64
C PRO A 52 3.55 -2.02 0.54
N THR A 53 2.25 -2.11 0.82
CA THR A 53 1.34 -0.97 0.85
C THR A 53 0.76 -0.68 2.24
N VAL A 54 -0.06 0.37 2.35
CA VAL A 54 -0.84 0.68 3.55
C VAL A 54 -1.73 -0.51 3.95
N THR A 55 -2.44 -1.11 2.99
CA THR A 55 -3.27 -2.31 3.22
C THR A 55 -2.46 -3.47 3.79
N ASP A 56 -1.22 -3.69 3.33
CA ASP A 56 -0.36 -4.75 3.87
C ASP A 56 0.01 -4.47 5.34
N ALA A 57 0.31 -3.22 5.68
CA ALA A 57 0.59 -2.83 7.06
C ALA A 57 -0.65 -2.99 7.96
N ASP A 58 -1.82 -2.54 7.50
CA ASP A 58 -3.07 -2.65 8.24
C ASP A 58 -3.45 -4.11 8.50
N LEU A 59 -3.23 -4.98 7.53
CA LEU A 59 -3.42 -6.42 7.67
C LEU A 59 -2.47 -7.03 8.71
N VAL A 60 -1.16 -6.71 8.64
CA VAL A 60 -0.16 -7.25 9.57
C VAL A 60 -0.37 -6.74 11.00
N LEU A 61 -0.86 -5.51 11.17
CA LEU A 61 -1.22 -4.95 12.47
C LEU A 61 -2.54 -5.50 13.03
N GLY A 62 -3.29 -6.27 12.24
CA GLY A 62 -4.56 -6.89 12.64
C GLY A 62 -5.77 -5.97 12.53
N TYR A 63 -5.67 -4.85 11.81
CA TYR A 63 -6.81 -3.96 11.55
C TYR A 63 -7.76 -4.50 10.48
N LEU A 64 -7.28 -5.40 9.62
CA LEU A 64 -8.08 -6.06 8.60
C LEU A 64 -8.28 -7.54 8.94
N ASN A 65 -9.50 -8.03 8.74
CA ASN A 65 -9.79 -9.45 8.82
C ASN A 65 -9.37 -10.13 7.50
N PRO A 66 -8.39 -11.06 7.51
CA PRO A 66 -7.92 -11.72 6.28
C PRO A 66 -8.99 -12.56 5.58
N ASP A 67 -9.96 -13.09 6.33
CA ASP A 67 -11.00 -13.97 5.79
C ASP A 67 -12.26 -13.22 5.36
N TYR A 68 -12.34 -11.91 5.61
CA TYR A 68 -13.53 -11.10 5.36
C TYR A 68 -13.18 -9.71 4.80
N PHE A 69 -12.44 -9.69 3.69
CA PHE A 69 -12.14 -8.45 2.97
C PHE A 69 -13.12 -8.23 1.83
N LEU A 70 -13.46 -6.97 1.52
CA LEU A 70 -14.47 -6.59 0.51
C LEU A 70 -15.82 -7.32 0.70
N GLY A 71 -16.30 -7.42 1.94
CA GLY A 71 -17.55 -8.14 2.24
C GLY A 71 -17.47 -9.66 2.15
N GLY A 72 -16.25 -10.22 2.06
CA GLY A 72 -16.00 -11.66 1.92
C GLY A 72 -15.62 -12.09 0.51
N ASP A 73 -15.64 -11.17 -0.46
CA ASP A 73 -15.29 -11.44 -1.87
C ASP A 73 -13.81 -11.73 -2.07
N MET A 74 -12.97 -11.39 -1.08
CA MET A 74 -11.53 -11.55 -1.17
C MET A 74 -10.94 -12.05 0.15
N ARG A 75 -10.06 -13.05 0.06
CA ARG A 75 -9.16 -13.44 1.15
C ARG A 75 -7.82 -12.75 0.99
N LEU A 76 -7.28 -12.26 2.09
CA LEU A 76 -5.96 -11.62 2.11
C LEU A 76 -4.88 -12.59 2.60
N ASP A 77 -3.70 -12.48 2.01
CA ASP A 77 -2.52 -13.28 2.35
C ASP A 77 -1.63 -12.51 3.32
N VAL A 78 -1.76 -12.84 4.61
CA VAL A 78 -0.98 -12.21 5.69
C VAL A 78 0.51 -12.48 5.54
N GLU A 79 0.90 -13.66 5.06
CA GLU A 79 2.31 -14.04 4.95
C GLU A 79 2.99 -13.29 3.81
N LYS A 80 2.32 -13.10 2.66
CA LYS A 80 2.82 -12.22 1.60
C LYS A 80 2.98 -10.77 2.04
N ALA A 81 2.04 -10.25 2.84
CA ALA A 81 2.16 -8.92 3.41
C ALA A 81 3.40 -8.80 4.32
N LYS A 82 3.60 -9.77 5.23
CA LYS A 82 4.78 -9.83 6.11
C LYS A 82 6.08 -9.93 5.32
N GLU A 83 6.11 -10.76 4.28
CA GLU A 83 7.30 -10.94 3.44
C GLU A 83 7.68 -9.62 2.73
N ALA A 84 6.70 -8.96 2.11
CA ALA A 84 6.89 -7.69 1.42
C ALA A 84 7.41 -6.60 2.37
N ILE A 85 6.81 -6.47 3.56
CA ILE A 85 7.25 -5.54 4.60
C ILE A 85 8.68 -5.87 5.04
N HIS A 86 8.95 -7.13 5.37
CA HIS A 86 10.26 -7.54 5.86
C HIS A 86 11.37 -7.30 4.82
N LYS A 87 11.09 -7.59 3.54
CA LYS A 87 12.02 -7.29 2.43
C LYS A 87 12.33 -5.79 2.38
N LYS A 88 11.31 -4.93 2.38
CA LYS A 88 11.48 -3.48 2.30
C LYS A 88 12.17 -2.90 3.53
N SER A 89 11.87 -3.38 4.73
CA SER A 89 12.55 -2.94 5.96
C SER A 89 14.04 -3.28 5.96
N ARG A 90 14.43 -4.44 5.42
CA ARG A 90 15.86 -4.81 5.26
C ARG A 90 16.58 -3.86 4.29
N GLU A 91 15.94 -3.52 3.18
CA GLU A 91 16.47 -2.52 2.25
C GLU A 91 16.66 -1.17 2.94
N ALA A 92 15.66 -0.69 3.68
CA ALA A 92 15.67 0.58 4.40
C ALA A 92 16.79 0.70 5.44
N ILE A 93 16.96 -0.35 6.26
CA ILE A 93 17.99 -0.38 7.30
C ILE A 93 19.40 -0.32 6.69
N ARG A 94 19.61 -0.91 5.51
CA ARG A 94 20.90 -0.93 4.82
C ARG A 94 21.28 0.43 4.21
N VAL A 95 20.35 1.38 4.11
CA VAL A 95 20.61 2.73 3.55
C VAL A 95 21.04 3.75 4.60
N ARG A 96 21.14 3.40 5.89
CA ARG A 96 21.72 4.30 6.91
C ARG A 96 23.22 4.48 6.62
N PRO A 97 23.70 5.69 6.29
CA PRO A 97 25.12 5.91 6.10
C PRO A 97 25.83 5.83 7.45
N SER A 98 27.00 5.19 7.45
CA SER A 98 28.06 5.29 8.46
C SER A 98 28.58 6.72 8.58
#